data_AF-A0A2J8VMZ9-F1
#
_entry.id   AF-A0A2J8VMZ9-F1
#
_cell.length_a   1.000
_cell.length_b   1.000
_cell.length_c   1.000
_cell.angle_alpha   90.00
_cell.angle_beta   90.00
_cell.angle_gamma   90.00
#
_symmetry.space_group_name_H-M   'P 1'
#
loop_
_entity.id
_entity.type
_entity.pdbx_description
1 polymer ?
#
loop_
_entity_poly.entity_id
_entity_poly.type
_entity_poly.pdbx_seq_one_letter_code
_entity_poly.pdbx_strand_id
1 'polypeptide(L)'
;MGLGDIISQQLVERRGLQEHQRGRTLTMVSLGCGFVGPVVGGWYKVLDRFIPGTTKVDALKKMLLDQGGFAPCFLGCFLPLVGALNGLSAQDNWAKLQRDYPDALITNYYLWPAV
;
A
#
# COMPACT_ATOMS: atom_id res chain seq x y z
N MET A 1 0.20 -8.11 -4.73
CA MET A 1 1.48 -7.39 -4.66
C MET A 1 2.57 -8.04 -5.51
N GLY A 2 2.88 -9.33 -5.36
CA GLY A 2 3.92 -10.01 -6.17
C GLY A 2 3.73 -9.91 -7.70
N LEU A 3 2.50 -10.11 -8.20
CA LEU A 3 2.19 -9.95 -9.63
C LEU A 3 2.42 -8.51 -10.14
N GLY A 4 2.13 -7.50 -9.32
CA GLY A 4 2.37 -6.10 -9.66
C GLY A 4 3.86 -5.77 -9.75
N ASP A 5 4.68 -6.36 -8.88
CA ASP A 5 6.14 -6.24 -8.95
C ASP A 5 6.71 -6.97 -10.17
N ILE A 6 6.21 -8.15 -10.52
CA ILE A 6 6.60 -8.87 -11.75
C ILE A 6 6.29 -8.04 -13.00
N ILE A 7 5.08 -7.46 -13.06
CA ILE A 7 4.67 -6.57 -14.16
C ILE A 7 5.58 -5.34 -14.21
N SER A 8 5.85 -4.70 -13.07
CA SER A 8 6.75 -3.54 -13.02
C SER A 8 8.16 -3.88 -13.53
N GLN A 9 8.74 -5.00 -13.07
CA GLN A 9 10.07 -5.43 -13.49
C GLN A 9 10.16 -5.79 -14.98
N GLN A 10 9.12 -6.43 -15.53
CA GLN A 10 9.11 -6.92 -16.91
C GLN A 10 8.67 -5.86 -17.93
N LEU A 11 7.63 -5.08 -17.62
CA LEU A 11 7.03 -4.10 -18.55
C LEU A 11 7.57 -2.68 -18.40
N VAL A 12 7.85 -2.23 -17.17
CA VAL A 12 8.31 -0.86 -16.91
C VAL A 12 9.84 -0.81 -16.90
N GLU A 13 10.48 -1.67 -16.11
CA GLU A 13 11.94 -1.70 -15.99
C GLU A 13 12.62 -2.51 -17.12
N ARG A 14 11.84 -3.24 -17.95
CA ARG A 14 12.30 -4.03 -19.12
C ARG A 14 13.55 -4.88 -18.86
N ARG A 15 13.73 -5.40 -17.65
CA ARG A 15 14.96 -6.13 -17.27
C ARG A 15 15.10 -7.50 -17.93
N GLY A 16 14.01 -8.06 -18.46
CA GLY A 16 13.98 -9.41 -19.05
C GLY A 16 13.87 -10.53 -17.99
N LEU A 17 13.52 -11.75 -18.42
CA LEU A 17 13.24 -12.90 -17.52
C LEU A 17 14.49 -13.44 -16.78
N GLN A 18 15.70 -13.20 -17.29
CA GLN A 18 16.94 -13.70 -16.67
C GLN A 18 17.48 -12.82 -15.54
N GLU A 19 17.22 -11.51 -15.55
CA GLU A 19 17.58 -10.55 -14.49
C GLU A 19 16.45 -10.34 -13.47
N HIS A 20 15.45 -11.24 -13.46
CA HIS A 20 14.31 -11.12 -12.58
C HIS A 20 14.73 -11.25 -11.10
N GLN A 21 14.58 -10.17 -10.33
CA GLN A 21 14.97 -10.11 -8.93
C GLN A 21 13.96 -10.84 -8.05
N ARG A 22 14.09 -12.18 -8.02
CA ARG A 22 13.24 -13.08 -7.23
C ARG A 22 13.19 -12.70 -5.75
N GLY A 23 14.28 -12.16 -5.19
CA GLY A 23 14.33 -11.66 -3.81
C GLY A 23 13.37 -10.48 -3.58
N ARG A 24 13.31 -9.51 -4.49
CA ARG A 24 12.40 -8.35 -4.40
C ARG A 24 10.94 -8.79 -4.52
N THR A 25 10.67 -9.71 -5.43
CA THR A 25 9.33 -10.27 -5.61
C THR A 25 8.88 -11.10 -4.41
N LEU A 26 9.76 -11.92 -3.83
CA LEU A 26 9.46 -12.66 -2.61
C LEU A 26 9.18 -11.73 -1.43
N THR A 27 9.97 -10.66 -1.27
CA THR A 27 9.73 -9.63 -0.25
C THR A 27 8.36 -8.96 -0.44
N MET A 28 7.99 -8.61 -1.68
CA MET A 28 6.68 -8.03 -2.00
C MET A 28 5.52 -9.01 -1.79
N VAL A 29 5.73 -10.31 -2.03
CA VAL A 29 4.75 -11.36 -1.73
C VAL A 29 4.59 -11.52 -0.21
N SER A 30 5.69 -11.62 0.54
CA SER A 30 5.67 -11.73 2.00
C SER A 30 5.05 -10.50 2.66
N LEU A 31 5.35 -9.30 2.18
CA LEU A 31 4.67 -8.07 2.59
C LEU A 31 3.16 -8.12 2.29
N GLY A 32 2.82 -8.54 1.07
CA GLY A 32 1.44 -8.64 0.63
C GLY A 32 0.62 -9.62 1.48
N CYS A 33 1.17 -10.79 1.77
CA CYS A 33 0.47 -11.85 2.51
C CYS A 33 0.57 -11.68 4.03
N GLY A 34 1.70 -11.19 4.54
CA GLY A 34 1.97 -11.11 5.99
C GLY A 34 1.56 -9.80 6.63
N PHE A 35 1.56 -8.69 5.88
CA PHE A 35 1.21 -7.37 6.40
C PHE A 35 -0.05 -6.81 5.74
N VAL A 36 -0.01 -6.59 4.43
CA VAL A 36 -1.09 -5.88 3.72
C VAL A 36 -2.39 -6.66 3.78
N GLY A 37 -2.38 -7.97 3.51
CA GLY A 37 -3.56 -8.83 3.55
C GLY A 37 -4.28 -8.82 4.90
N PRO A 38 -3.59 -9.15 6.02
CA PRO A 38 -4.18 -9.12 7.35
C PRO A 38 -4.66 -7.73 7.78
N VAL A 39 -3.88 -6.68 7.49
CA VAL A 39 -4.22 -5.30 7.88
C VAL A 39 -5.44 -4.78 7.11
N VAL A 40 -5.45 -4.92 5.77
CA VAL A 40 -6.57 -4.49 4.92
C VAL A 40 -7.81 -5.36 5.18
N GLY A 41 -7.65 -6.67 5.28
CA GLY A 41 -8.76 -7.59 5.58
C GLY A 41 -9.35 -7.36 6.97
N GLY A 42 -8.51 -7.06 7.97
CA GLY A 42 -8.96 -6.66 9.30
C GLY A 42 -9.69 -5.32 9.29
N TRP A 43 -9.17 -4.34 8.56
CA TRP A 43 -9.78 -3.03 8.42
C TRP A 43 -11.16 -3.10 7.79
N TYR A 44 -11.33 -3.84 6.67
CA TYR A 44 -12.65 -3.99 6.05
C TYR A 44 -13.67 -4.67 6.97
N LYS A 45 -13.26 -5.65 7.80
CA LYS A 45 -14.14 -6.24 8.83
C LYS A 45 -14.58 -5.20 9.86
N VAL A 46 -13.66 -4.34 10.29
CA VAL A 46 -13.96 -3.24 11.22
C VAL A 46 -14.93 -2.25 10.55
N LEU A 47 -14.66 -1.89 9.30
CA LEU A 47 -15.47 -0.97 8.50
C LEU A 47 -16.90 -1.49 8.30
N ASP A 48 -17.07 -2.78 8.01
CA ASP A 48 -18.37 -3.43 7.88
C ASP A 48 -19.10 -3.54 9.23
N ARG A 49 -18.36 -3.63 10.35
CA ARG A 49 -18.95 -3.60 11.68
C ARG A 49 -19.45 -2.21 12.07
N PHE A 50 -18.71 -1.16 11.73
CA PHE A 50 -19.09 0.23 12.00
C PHE A 50 -20.17 0.74 11.05
N ILE A 51 -20.13 0.31 9.79
CA ILE A 51 -21.07 0.71 8.74
C ILE A 51 -21.61 -0.57 8.06
N PRO A 52 -22.61 -1.23 8.67
CA PRO A 52 -23.19 -2.46 8.12
C PRO A 52 -24.09 -2.21 6.89
N GLY A 53 -24.43 -0.95 6.62
CA GLY A 53 -25.28 -0.58 5.49
C GLY A 53 -24.57 -0.69 4.14
N THR A 54 -25.36 -0.94 3.10
CA THR A 54 -24.90 -1.11 1.70
C THR A 54 -25.39 0.00 0.78
N THR A 55 -25.92 1.09 1.35
CA THR A 55 -26.41 2.22 0.55
C THR A 55 -25.25 3.05 -0.03
N LYS A 56 -25.54 3.90 -1.02
CA LYS A 56 -24.53 4.82 -1.58
C LYS A 56 -23.94 5.76 -0.52
N VAL A 57 -24.75 6.14 0.47
CA VAL A 57 -24.31 6.99 1.59
C VAL A 57 -23.35 6.22 2.50
N ASP A 58 -23.58 4.92 2.70
CA ASP A 58 -22.69 4.06 3.47
C ASP A 58 -21.35 3.85 2.76
N ALA A 59 -21.36 3.67 1.44
CA ALA A 59 -20.14 3.63 0.62
C ALA A 59 -19.33 4.94 0.75
N LEU A 60 -20.00 6.10 0.74
CA LEU A 60 -19.32 7.38 0.94
C LEU A 60 -18.71 7.51 2.34
N LYS A 61 -19.43 7.09 3.39
CA LYS A 61 -18.90 7.08 4.76
C LYS A 61 -17.70 6.15 4.91
N LYS A 62 -17.77 4.96 4.32
CA LYS A 62 -16.67 3.99 4.24
C LYS A 62 -15.45 4.61 3.57
N MET A 63 -15.64 5.25 2.41
CA MET A 63 -14.57 5.97 1.69
C MET A 63 -13.97 7.10 2.54
N LEU A 64 -14.78 7.90 3.23
CA LEU A 64 -14.26 8.99 4.08
C LEU A 64 -13.44 8.45 5.27
N LEU A 65 -13.85 7.34 5.87
CA LEU A 65 -13.08 6.69 6.93
C LEU A 65 -11.78 6.07 6.40
N ASP A 66 -11.83 5.46 5.21
CA ASP A 66 -10.66 4.93 4.53
C ASP A 66 -9.65 6.05 4.25
N GLN A 67 -10.09 7.12 3.61
CA GLN A 67 -9.23 8.24 3.23
C GLN A 67 -8.73 9.01 4.47
N GLY A 68 -9.59 9.30 5.43
CA GLY A 68 -9.23 10.14 6.58
C GLY A 68 -8.40 9.44 7.66
N GLY A 69 -8.60 8.14 7.85
CA GLY A 69 -7.98 7.40 8.96
C GLY A 69 -7.06 6.28 8.49
N PHE A 70 -7.58 5.37 7.66
CA PHE A 70 -6.82 4.18 7.30
C PHE A 70 -5.67 4.47 6.35
N ALA A 71 -5.90 5.22 5.27
CA ALA A 71 -4.90 5.55 4.26
C ALA A 71 -3.65 6.24 4.84
N PRO A 72 -3.74 7.32 5.64
CA PRO A 72 -2.55 7.95 6.23
C PRO A 72 -1.79 7.00 7.17
N CYS A 73 -2.49 6.27 8.03
CA CYS A 73 -1.86 5.30 8.93
C CYS A 73 -1.20 4.15 8.17
N PHE A 74 -1.90 3.59 7.18
CA PHE A 74 -1.41 2.49 6.37
C PHE A 74 -0.19 2.89 5.56
N LEU A 75 -0.22 4.04 4.86
CA LEU A 75 0.92 4.55 4.10
C LEU A 75 2.10 4.89 5.02
N GLY A 76 1.83 5.48 6.18
CA GLY A 76 2.83 5.84 7.18
C GLY A 76 3.56 4.63 7.75
N CYS A 77 2.91 3.47 7.85
CA CYS A 77 3.54 2.21 8.25
C CYS A 77 4.15 1.46 7.06
N PHE A 78 3.50 1.49 5.90
CA PHE A 78 3.88 0.71 4.73
C PHE A 78 5.17 1.23 4.08
N LEU A 79 5.29 2.55 3.89
CA LEU A 79 6.47 3.14 3.23
C LEU A 79 7.78 2.86 3.98
N PRO A 80 7.87 3.04 5.32
CA PRO A 80 9.08 2.71 6.07
C PRO A 80 9.35 1.21 6.10
N LEU A 81 8.31 0.38 6.18
CA LEU A 81 8.48 -1.08 6.17
C LEU A 81 9.09 -1.54 4.84
N VAL A 82 8.61 -1.01 3.72
CA VAL A 82 9.18 -1.27 2.40
C VAL A 82 10.62 -0.75 2.32
N GLY A 83 10.89 0.45 2.84
CA GLY A 83 12.25 1.01 2.83
C GLY A 83 13.25 0.17 3.63
N ALA A 84 12.86 -0.28 4.82
CA ALA A 84 13.67 -1.16 5.66
C ALA A 84 13.95 -2.51 4.98
N LEU A 85 12.95 -3.11 4.33
CA LEU A 85 13.10 -4.37 3.60
C LEU A 85 13.94 -4.24 2.33
N ASN A 86 14.03 -3.05 1.76
CA ASN A 86 14.94 -2.74 0.67
C ASN A 86 16.38 -2.42 1.17
N GLY A 87 16.65 -2.51 2.47
CA GLY A 87 17.97 -2.31 3.06
C GLY A 87 18.35 -0.85 3.29
N LEU A 88 17.39 0.08 3.29
CA LEU A 88 17.67 1.48 3.66
C LEU A 88 18.03 1.59 5.14
N SER A 89 18.98 2.48 5.45
CA SER A 89 19.27 2.84 6.83
C SER A 89 18.06 3.52 7.47
N ALA A 90 17.98 3.54 8.80
CA ALA A 90 16.87 4.20 9.50
C ALA A 90 16.76 5.70 9.15
N GLN A 91 17.90 6.38 8.96
CA GLN A 91 17.95 7.78 8.56
C GLN A 91 17.47 7.98 7.11
N ASP A 92 17.96 7.17 6.17
CA ASP A 92 17.54 7.26 4.77
C ASP A 92 16.07 6.93 4.59
N ASN A 93 15.59 5.94 5.34
CA ASN A 93 14.21 5.52 5.34
C ASN A 93 13.28 6.62 5.92
N TRP A 94 13.72 7.28 6.99
CA TRP A 94 13.00 8.43 7.55
C TRP A 94 12.95 9.61 6.58
N ALA A 95 14.09 9.95 5.97
CA ALA A 95 14.16 11.02 4.97
C ALA A 95 13.28 10.72 3.75
N LYS A 96 13.30 9.46 3.28
CA LYS A 96 12.43 8.98 2.20
C LYS A 96 10.96 9.04 2.58
N LEU A 97 10.60 8.66 3.80
CA LEU A 97 9.23 8.79 4.30
C LEU A 97 8.78 10.25 4.26
N GLN A 98 9.55 11.18 4.84
CA GLN A 98 9.15 12.59 4.88
C GLN A 98 8.96 13.20 3.49
N ARG A 99 9.74 12.73 2.51
CA ARG A 99 9.63 13.17 1.12
C ARG A 99 8.46 12.52 0.38
N ASP A 100 8.35 11.20 0.43
CA ASP A 100 7.43 10.44 -0.44
C ASP A 100 6.02 10.31 0.18
N TYR A 101 5.89 10.41 1.51
CA TYR A 101 4.60 10.30 2.22
C TYR A 101 3.55 11.33 1.79
N PRO A 102 3.83 12.65 1.77
CA PRO A 102 2.82 13.63 1.38
C PRO A 102 2.35 13.41 -0.06
N ASP A 103 3.27 13.14 -0.99
CA ASP A 103 2.95 12.88 -2.39
C ASP A 103 2.09 11.61 -2.55
N ALA A 104 2.44 10.54 -1.82
CA ALA A 104 1.67 9.31 -1.80
C ALA A 104 0.25 9.51 -1.24
N LEU A 105 0.12 10.30 -0.16
CA LEU A 105 -1.16 10.58 0.47
C LEU A 105 -2.06 11.43 -0.44
N ILE A 106 -1.51 12.48 -1.05
CA ILE A 106 -2.22 13.34 -2.01
C ILE A 106 -2.68 12.52 -3.21
N THR A 107 -1.79 11.69 -3.78
CA THR A 107 -2.12 10.83 -4.92
C THR A 107 -3.25 9.86 -4.56
N ASN A 108 -3.21 9.26 -3.36
CA ASN A 108 -4.26 8.39 -2.86
C ASN A 108 -5.61 9.14 -2.72
N TYR A 109 -5.61 10.40 -2.33
CA TYR A 109 -6.82 11.23 -2.28
C TYR A 109 -7.38 11.60 -3.65
N TYR A 110 -6.55 11.68 -4.69
CA TYR A 110 -7.03 11.94 -6.05
C TYR A 110 -7.52 10.68 -6.77
N LEU A 111 -6.82 9.56 -6.62
CA LEU A 111 -7.09 8.35 -7.40
C LEU A 111 -8.28 7.57 -6.84
N TRP A 112 -8.34 7.41 -5.51
CA TRP A 112 -9.31 6.50 -4.89
C TRP A 112 -10.77 6.94 -4.99
N PRO A 113 -11.15 8.23 -4.98
CA PRO A 113 -12.53 8.64 -5.22
C PRO A 113 -13.06 8.29 -6.63
N ALA A 114 -12.18 7.97 -7.57
CA ALA A 114 -12.53 7.58 -8.93
C ALA A 114 -12.64 6.06 -9.12
N VAL A 115 -12.23 5.25 -8.12
CA VAL A 115 -12.28 3.79 -8.12
C VAL A 115 -13.51 3.31 -7.35
#